data_AF-A0A3C2AJF7-F1
#
_entry.id   AF-A0A3C2AJF7-F1
#
_cell.length_a   1.000
_cell.length_b   1.000
_cell.length_c   1.000
_cell.angle_alpha   90.00
_cell.angle_beta   90.00
_cell.angle_gamma   90.00
#
_symmetry.space_group_name_H-M   'P 1'
#
loop_
_entity.id
_entity.type
_entity.pdbx_description
1 polymer ?
#
loop_
_entity_poly.entity_id
_entity_poly.type
_entity_poly.pdbx_seq_one_letter_code
_entity_poly.pdbx_strand_id
1 'polypeptide(L)'
;MDNLQGKGQWVRKHVTKDGHSHIIERGNIDWKEELDVFKEADINRPAWRGEFKVDSISLERVFVITYKTENEEIPVKNVVVTVDKDTKQCLQISVDRRTKNFLYSSDQSLYFTTGEGYMMKGKLSVTLLFDSEYSIESEFIES
;
A
#
# COMPACT_ATOMS: atom_id res chain seq x y z
N MET A 1 -3.65 9.19 -10.15
CA MET A 1 -3.22 8.13 -11.08
C MET A 1 -2.71 8.68 -12.40
N ASP A 2 -3.07 9.92 -12.78
CA ASP A 2 -2.67 10.53 -14.07
C ASP A 2 -1.16 10.87 -14.19
N ASN A 3 -0.41 10.94 -13.09
CA ASN A 3 1.02 11.28 -13.10
C ASN A 3 1.96 10.12 -13.52
N LEU A 4 1.46 8.89 -13.74
CA LEU A 4 2.27 7.71 -14.10
C LEU A 4 2.19 7.35 -15.59
N GLN A 5 1.39 8.06 -16.39
CA GLN A 5 1.14 7.73 -17.80
C GLN A 5 2.11 8.44 -18.78
N GLY A 6 3.08 9.21 -18.28
CA GLY A 6 3.84 10.17 -19.09
C GLY A 6 5.09 9.67 -19.82
N LYS A 7 5.67 8.51 -19.45
CA LYS A 7 6.86 7.92 -20.11
C LYS A 7 6.84 6.41 -19.90
N GLY A 8 7.46 5.64 -20.80
CA GLY A 8 7.60 4.19 -20.65
C GLY A 8 8.39 3.85 -19.38
N GLN A 9 7.67 3.67 -18.28
CA GLN A 9 8.27 3.40 -16.99
C GLN A 9 8.58 1.91 -16.91
N TRP A 10 9.84 1.61 -16.63
CA TRP A 10 10.28 0.29 -16.26
C TRP A 10 10.16 0.14 -14.75
N VAL A 11 9.81 -1.06 -14.32
CA VAL A 11 9.72 -1.39 -12.90
C VAL A 11 10.62 -2.59 -12.64
N ARG A 12 11.53 -2.45 -11.68
CA ARG A 12 12.26 -3.56 -11.08
C ARG A 12 11.55 -3.95 -9.80
N LYS A 13 11.28 -5.25 -9.62
CA LYS A 13 10.65 -5.82 -8.42
C LYS A 13 11.56 -6.85 -7.79
N HIS A 14 11.77 -6.73 -6.49
CA HIS A 14 12.32 -7.77 -5.65
C HIS A 14 11.16 -8.48 -4.95
N VAL A 15 10.90 -9.72 -5.35
CA VAL A 15 9.80 -10.53 -4.83
C VAL A 15 10.39 -11.61 -3.94
N THR A 16 10.05 -11.58 -2.67
CA THR A 16 10.44 -12.57 -1.68
C THR A 16 9.21 -13.28 -1.16
N LYS A 17 9.26 -14.62 -1.09
CA LYS A 17 8.24 -15.43 -0.43
C LYS A 17 8.92 -16.54 0.36
N ASP A 18 8.62 -16.64 1.65
CA ASP A 18 9.12 -17.70 2.53
C ASP A 18 10.64 -17.92 2.41
N GLY A 19 11.41 -16.82 2.30
CA GLY A 19 12.87 -16.81 2.14
C GLY A 19 13.39 -16.94 0.71
N HIS A 20 12.55 -17.29 -0.27
CA HIS A 20 12.94 -17.40 -1.68
C HIS A 20 12.72 -16.09 -2.43
N SER A 21 13.75 -15.59 -3.11
CA SER A 21 13.72 -14.28 -3.77
C SER A 21 13.90 -14.38 -5.29
N HIS A 22 13.19 -13.52 -6.02
CA HIS A 22 13.31 -13.35 -7.47
C HIS A 22 13.28 -11.87 -7.83
N ILE A 23 14.03 -11.51 -8.87
CA ILE A 23 13.99 -10.16 -9.45
C ILE A 23 13.19 -10.21 -10.75
N ILE A 24 12.26 -9.28 -10.91
CA ILE A 24 11.43 -9.13 -12.11
C ILE A 24 11.61 -7.72 -12.64
N GLU A 25 12.01 -7.57 -13.90
CA GLU A 25 12.08 -6.28 -14.59
C GLU A 25 11.13 -6.28 -15.79
N ARG A 26 10.26 -5.28 -15.89
CA ARG A 26 9.29 -5.15 -16.98
C ARG A 26 9.06 -3.68 -17.35
N GLY A 27 8.89 -3.43 -18.64
CA GLY A 27 8.31 -2.18 -19.17
C GLY A 27 6.84 -2.37 -19.56
N ASN A 28 6.23 -1.34 -20.13
CA ASN A 28 4.82 -1.32 -20.57
C ASN A 28 3.84 -1.76 -19.46
N ILE A 29 4.01 -1.17 -18.28
CA ILE A 29 3.21 -1.51 -17.09
C ILE A 29 1.76 -1.05 -17.26
N ASP A 30 0.81 -1.97 -17.10
CA ASP A 30 -0.58 -1.60 -16.82
C ASP A 30 -0.68 -1.15 -15.37
N TRP A 31 -0.59 0.17 -15.16
CA TRP A 31 -0.67 0.77 -13.82
C TRP A 31 -1.98 0.51 -13.09
N LYS A 32 -3.06 0.22 -13.83
CA LYS A 32 -4.34 -0.10 -13.22
C LYS A 32 -4.28 -1.49 -12.57
N GLU A 33 -3.70 -2.47 -13.25
CA GLU A 33 -3.48 -3.81 -12.71
C GLU A 33 -2.42 -3.79 -11.61
N GLU A 34 -1.30 -3.11 -11.87
CA GLU A 34 -0.14 -3.06 -10.99
C GLU A 34 -0.47 -2.53 -9.59
N LEU A 35 -1.27 -1.48 -9.52
CA LEU A 35 -1.63 -0.80 -8.27
C LEU A 35 -3.02 -1.19 -7.76
N ASP A 36 -3.62 -2.28 -8.26
CA ASP A 36 -4.99 -2.65 -7.91
C ASP A 36 -5.17 -2.95 -6.41
N VAL A 37 -4.15 -3.50 -5.77
CA VAL A 37 -4.15 -3.75 -4.32
C VAL A 37 -4.30 -2.46 -3.49
N PHE A 38 -3.83 -1.31 -4.00
CA PHE A 38 -4.05 -0.02 -3.35
C PHE A 38 -5.48 0.48 -3.54
N LYS A 39 -6.16 0.10 -4.64
CA LYS A 39 -7.59 0.39 -4.82
C LYS A 39 -8.46 -0.42 -3.86
N GLU A 40 -8.06 -1.66 -3.57
CA GLU A 40 -8.76 -2.44 -2.55
C GLU A 40 -8.72 -1.77 -1.17
N ALA A 41 -7.67 -0.97 -0.91
CA ALA A 41 -7.51 -0.20 0.31
C ALA A 41 -8.24 1.15 0.33
N ASP A 42 -9.05 1.47 -0.70
CA ASP A 42 -9.79 2.74 -0.73
C ASP A 42 -10.76 2.84 0.45
N ILE A 43 -10.50 3.83 1.32
CA ILE A 43 -11.30 4.09 2.52
C ILE A 43 -12.61 4.83 2.22
N ASN A 44 -12.81 5.34 1.00
CA ASN A 44 -13.98 6.13 0.61
C ASN A 44 -15.21 5.29 0.27
N ARG A 45 -15.20 3.99 0.59
CA ARG A 45 -16.32 3.08 0.35
C ARG A 45 -17.56 3.57 1.11
N PRO A 46 -18.76 3.57 0.50
CA PRO A 46 -19.99 4.00 1.17
C PRO A 46 -20.28 3.27 2.49
N ALA A 47 -19.93 1.98 2.57
CA ALA A 47 -20.12 1.15 3.76
C ALA A 47 -19.20 1.52 4.94
N TRP A 48 -18.15 2.31 4.72
CA TRP A 48 -17.18 2.70 5.77
C TRP A 48 -17.30 4.18 6.16
N ARG A 49 -18.36 4.85 5.70
CA ARG A 49 -18.57 6.27 5.96
C ARG A 49 -18.69 6.52 7.47
N GLY A 50 -17.79 7.34 8.00
CA GLY A 50 -17.75 7.70 9.42
C GLY A 50 -16.99 6.72 10.30
N GLU A 51 -16.44 5.64 9.74
CA GLU A 51 -15.78 4.59 10.50
C GLU A 51 -14.31 4.89 10.83
N PHE A 52 -13.73 5.90 10.15
CA PHE A 52 -12.35 6.32 10.35
C PHE A 52 -12.28 7.60 11.17
N LYS A 53 -11.47 7.58 12.23
CA LYS A 53 -11.00 8.78 12.92
C LYS A 53 -9.87 9.39 12.10
N VAL A 54 -9.87 10.72 12.01
CA VAL A 54 -8.87 11.48 11.25
C VAL A 54 -8.03 12.29 12.23
N ASP A 55 -6.72 12.18 12.09
CA ASP A 55 -5.73 13.03 12.76
C ASP A 55 -4.77 13.62 11.72
N SER A 56 -4.10 14.72 12.05
CA SER A 56 -3.13 15.31 11.14
C SER A 56 -2.01 16.06 11.87
N ILE A 57 -0.82 15.99 11.31
CA ILE A 57 0.37 16.70 11.79
C ILE A 57 0.89 17.58 10.67
N SER A 58 1.10 18.86 10.97
CA SER A 58 1.75 19.81 10.08
C SER A 58 3.22 19.94 10.46
N LEU A 59 4.10 19.51 9.55
CA LEU A 59 5.54 19.70 9.65
C LEU A 59 5.97 20.86 8.75
N GLU A 60 7.26 21.18 8.73
CA GLU A 60 7.78 22.34 7.98
C GLU A 60 7.34 22.29 6.51
N ARG A 61 7.65 21.19 5.80
CA ARG A 61 7.40 21.01 4.36
C ARG A 61 6.22 20.10 4.02
N VAL A 62 5.76 19.27 4.97
CA VAL A 62 4.75 18.25 4.70
C VAL A 62 3.58 18.34 5.66
N PHE A 63 2.41 17.92 5.19
CA PHE A 63 1.24 17.66 5.99
C PHE A 63 0.97 16.15 5.97
N VAL A 64 0.86 15.55 7.16
CA VAL A 64 0.65 14.10 7.32
C VAL A 64 -0.76 13.91 7.85
N ILE A 65 -1.57 13.13 7.15
CA ILE A 65 -2.95 12.81 7.52
C ILE A 65 -3.03 11.33 7.84
N THR A 66 -3.58 10.99 9.00
CA THR A 66 -3.76 9.61 9.44
C THR A 66 -5.25 9.32 9.57
N TYR A 67 -5.71 8.29 8.88
CA TYR A 67 -7.05 7.72 9.01
C TYR A 67 -6.95 6.39 9.72
N LYS A 68 -7.62 6.24 10.86
CA LYS A 68 -7.56 5.01 11.65
C LYS A 68 -8.95 4.54 12.07
N THR A 69 -9.19 3.24 12.01
CA THR A 69 -10.38 2.61 12.57
C THR A 69 -10.02 1.43 13.45
N GLU A 70 -10.81 1.20 14.49
CA GLU A 70 -10.76 0.00 15.31
C GLU A 70 -11.94 -0.95 15.00
N ASN A 71 -12.77 -0.62 14.00
CA ASN A 71 -13.87 -1.48 13.58
C ASN A 71 -13.31 -2.79 13.03
N GLU A 72 -13.62 -3.91 13.67
CA GLU A 72 -13.09 -5.23 13.33
C GLU A 72 -13.52 -5.71 11.93
N GLU A 73 -14.70 -5.30 11.45
CA GLU A 73 -15.27 -5.71 10.17
C GLU A 73 -14.59 -5.06 8.95
N ILE A 74 -13.89 -3.94 9.16
CA ILE A 74 -13.19 -3.21 8.10
C ILE A 74 -11.75 -3.71 7.97
N PRO A 75 -11.34 -4.32 6.85
CA PRO A 75 -9.97 -4.82 6.72
C PRO A 75 -8.89 -3.73 6.77
N VAL A 76 -9.17 -2.54 6.23
CA VAL A 76 -8.23 -1.41 6.25
C VAL A 76 -8.26 -0.75 7.63
N LYS A 77 -7.17 -0.83 8.39
CA LYS A 77 -7.11 -0.34 9.77
C LYS A 77 -6.47 1.04 9.90
N ASN A 78 -5.49 1.32 9.05
CA ASN A 78 -4.71 2.54 9.09
C ASN A 78 -4.35 2.97 7.67
N VAL A 79 -4.52 4.25 7.37
CA VAL A 79 -4.02 4.88 6.14
C VAL A 79 -3.31 6.16 6.51
N VAL A 80 -2.07 6.31 6.09
CA VAL A 80 -1.30 7.55 6.25
C VAL A 80 -1.02 8.14 4.90
N VAL A 81 -1.32 9.42 4.74
CA VAL A 81 -1.05 10.18 3.51
C VAL A 81 -0.14 11.35 3.85
N THR A 82 1.02 11.40 3.20
CA THR A 82 1.94 12.54 3.30
C THR A 82 1.80 13.38 2.05
N VAL A 83 1.52 14.67 2.23
CA VAL A 83 1.41 15.64 1.14
C VAL A 83 2.41 16.77 1.31
N ASP A 84 2.95 17.23 0.19
CA ASP A 84 3.75 18.44 0.14
C ASP A 84 2.86 19.68 0.37
N LYS A 85 3.29 20.58 1.26
CA LYS A 85 2.45 21.73 1.66
C LYS A 85 2.34 22.78 0.58
N ASP A 86 3.33 22.94 -0.29
CA ASP A 86 3.38 24.02 -1.27
C ASP A 86 2.67 23.60 -2.55
N THR A 87 3.03 22.41 -3.06
CA THR A 87 2.52 21.87 -4.32
C THR A 87 1.21 21.09 -4.17
N LYS A 88 0.84 20.73 -2.93
CA LYS A 88 -0.29 19.83 -2.61
C LYS A 88 -0.18 18.43 -3.22
N GLN A 89 1.00 18.05 -3.71
CA GLN A 89 1.23 16.73 -4.27
C GLN A 89 1.26 15.68 -3.17
N CYS A 90 0.65 14.53 -3.43
CA CYS A 90 0.83 13.36 -2.57
C CYS A 90 2.24 12.81 -2.77
N LEU A 91 3.00 12.73 -1.68
CA LEU A 91 4.36 12.23 -1.67
C LEU A 91 4.38 10.74 -1.34
N GLN A 92 3.62 10.34 -0.31
CA GLN A 92 3.61 8.98 0.19
C GLN A 92 2.22 8.56 0.65
N ILE A 93 1.93 7.27 0.49
CA ILE A 93 0.76 6.61 1.06
C ILE A 93 1.24 5.34 1.75
N SER A 94 0.82 5.11 2.99
CA SER A 94 0.90 3.80 3.63
C SER A 94 -0.47 3.31 4.05
N VAL A 95 -0.67 1.99 3.97
CA VAL A 95 -1.92 1.33 4.35
C VAL A 95 -1.58 0.08 5.15
N ASP A 96 -2.20 -0.07 6.31
CA ASP A 96 -2.20 -1.34 7.05
C ASP A 96 -3.58 -1.99 6.96
N ARG A 97 -3.59 -3.25 6.53
CA ARG A 97 -4.76 -4.12 6.44
C ARG A 97 -4.62 -5.28 7.42
N ARG A 98 -5.71 -5.62 8.08
CA ARG A 98 -5.81 -6.77 8.97
C ARG A 98 -7.16 -7.45 8.82
N THR A 99 -7.13 -8.76 8.65
CA THR A 99 -8.30 -9.63 8.77
C THR A 99 -7.96 -10.77 9.71
N LYS A 100 -8.88 -11.08 10.64
CA LYS A 100 -8.70 -12.16 11.59
C LYS A 100 -10.03 -12.85 11.84
N ASN A 101 -10.01 -14.16 11.79
CA ASN A 101 -11.10 -15.02 12.26
C ASN A 101 -10.49 -16.28 12.88
N PHE A 102 -11.33 -17.26 13.20
CA PHE A 102 -10.90 -18.52 13.81
C PHE A 102 -9.98 -19.36 12.90
N LEU A 103 -10.18 -19.30 11.58
CA LEU A 103 -9.48 -20.14 10.61
C LEU A 103 -8.16 -19.54 10.15
N TYR A 104 -8.05 -18.20 10.11
CA TYR A 104 -6.83 -17.54 9.68
C TYR A 104 -6.72 -16.09 10.18
N SER A 105 -5.49 -15.57 10.14
CA SER A 105 -5.19 -14.14 10.22
C SER A 105 -4.30 -13.70 9.07
N SER A 106 -4.57 -12.50 8.55
CA SER A 106 -3.76 -11.85 7.54
C SER A 106 -3.46 -10.42 7.96
N ASP A 107 -2.19 -10.06 7.92
CA ASP A 107 -1.68 -8.70 8.06
C ASP A 107 -0.98 -8.31 6.76
N GLN A 108 -1.28 -7.14 6.23
CA GLN A 108 -0.64 -6.62 5.03
C GLN A 108 -0.36 -5.13 5.18
N SER A 109 0.86 -4.72 4.86
CA SER A 109 1.25 -3.32 4.80
C SER A 109 1.63 -2.96 3.36
N LEU A 110 1.04 -1.88 2.86
CA LEU A 110 1.27 -1.33 1.53
C LEU A 110 1.94 0.05 1.70
N TYR A 111 2.91 0.33 0.85
CA TYR A 111 3.62 1.61 0.82
C TYR A 111 3.77 2.06 -0.62
N PHE A 112 3.52 3.32 -0.88
CA PHE A 112 3.71 3.94 -2.18
C PHE A 112 4.45 5.26 -1.97
N THR A 113 5.51 5.48 -2.75
CA THR A 113 6.22 6.76 -2.81
C THR A 113 6.18 7.28 -4.23
N THR A 114 5.64 8.48 -4.40
CA THR A 114 5.49 9.12 -5.71
C THR A 114 6.86 9.30 -6.37
N GLY A 115 6.99 8.77 -7.59
CA GLY A 115 8.22 8.88 -8.38
C GLY A 115 9.31 7.87 -8.03
N GLU A 116 9.20 7.14 -6.92
CA GLU A 116 10.21 6.15 -6.51
C GLU A 116 9.74 4.71 -6.70
N GLY A 117 8.52 4.37 -6.28
CA GLY A 117 8.06 3.00 -6.33
C GLY A 117 7.05 2.64 -5.25
N TYR A 118 6.93 1.35 -4.98
CA TYR A 118 5.98 0.83 -4.02
C TYR A 118 6.46 -0.46 -3.37
N MET A 119 5.98 -0.71 -2.16
CA MET A 119 6.30 -1.91 -1.39
C MET A 119 5.04 -2.54 -0.83
N MET A 120 5.03 -3.86 -0.78
CA MET A 120 3.99 -4.66 -0.16
C MET A 120 4.65 -5.69 0.73
N LYS A 121 4.15 -5.83 1.95
CA LYS A 121 4.57 -6.87 2.90
C LYS A 121 3.33 -7.54 3.46
N GLY A 122 3.35 -8.86 3.55
CA GLY A 122 2.20 -9.61 4.03
C GLY A 122 2.61 -10.81 4.86
N LYS A 123 1.78 -11.11 5.86
CA LYS A 123 1.84 -12.32 6.67
C LYS A 123 0.46 -12.97 6.65
N LEU A 124 0.44 -14.27 6.42
CA LEU A 124 -0.76 -15.10 6.49
C LEU A 124 -0.47 -16.25 7.45
N SER A 125 -1.30 -16.39 8.47
CA SER A 125 -1.29 -17.54 9.37
C SER A 125 -2.61 -18.29 9.20
N VAL A 126 -2.54 -19.55 8.78
CA VAL A 126 -3.70 -20.44 8.68
C VAL A 126 -3.63 -21.43 9.83
N THR A 127 -4.64 -21.38 10.70
CA THR A 127 -4.69 -22.15 11.95
C THR A 127 -4.39 -23.63 11.69
N LEU A 128 -3.35 -24.16 12.36
CA LEU A 128 -2.89 -25.56 12.29
C LEU A 128 -2.31 -26.03 10.95
N LEU A 129 -2.18 -25.17 9.93
CA LEU A 129 -1.72 -25.58 8.60
C LEU A 129 -0.35 -25.00 8.26
N PHE A 130 -0.25 -23.67 8.14
CA PHE A 130 1.01 -23.02 7.78
C PHE A 130 0.98 -21.53 8.11
N ASP A 131 2.19 -20.98 8.20
CA ASP A 131 2.44 -19.55 8.13
C ASP A 131 3.16 -19.25 6.82
N SER A 132 2.87 -18.11 6.20
CA SER A 132 3.55 -17.64 5.01
C SER A 132 3.78 -16.14 5.08
N GLU A 133 4.96 -15.72 4.65
CA GLU A 133 5.35 -14.31 4.58
C GLU A 133 5.85 -13.98 3.18
N TYR A 134 5.52 -12.78 2.71
CA TYR A 134 6.03 -12.28 1.45
C TYR A 134 6.35 -10.79 1.51
N SER A 135 7.25 -10.37 0.63
CA SER A 135 7.50 -8.97 0.33
C SER A 135 7.65 -8.75 -1.17
N ILE A 136 7.13 -7.64 -1.66
CA ILE A 136 7.34 -7.16 -3.01
C ILE A 136 7.85 -5.73 -2.86
N GLU A 137 9.08 -5.48 -3.27
CA GLU A 137 9.70 -4.15 -3.25
C GLU A 137 9.94 -3.74 -4.70
N SER A 138 9.33 -2.64 -5.12
CA SER A 138 9.36 -2.17 -6.50
C SER A 138 9.99 -0.79 -6.58
N GLU A 139 10.87 -0.62 -7.56
CA GLU A 139 11.54 0.62 -7.89
C GLU A 139 11.15 1.02 -9.32
N PHE A 140 10.76 2.29 -9.50
CA PHE A 140 10.59 2.90 -10.79
C PHE A 140 11.96 3.25 -11.33
N ILE A 141 12.33 2.64 -12.45
CA ILE A 141 13.60 2.88 -13.11
C ILE A 141 13.35 3.64 -14.41
N GLU A 142 14.14 4.69 -14.65
CA GLU A 142 14.18 5.36 -15.95
C GLU A 142 14.88 4.45 -16.97
N SER A 143 14.32 4.36 -18.17
CA SER A 143 14.93 3.69 -19.31
C SER A 143 15.95 4.57 -20.02
#